data_AF-A0A3D5HG70-F1
#
_entry.id   AF-A0A3D5HG70-F1
#
_cell.length_a   1.000
_cell.length_b   1.000
_cell.length_c   1.000
_cell.angle_alpha   90.00
_cell.angle_beta   90.00
_cell.angle_gamma   90.00
#
_symmetry.space_group_name_H-M   'P 1'
#
loop_
_entity.id
_entity.type
_entity.pdbx_description
1 polymer ?
#
loop_
_entity_poly.entity_id
_entity_poly.type
_entity_poly.pdbx_seq_one_letter_code
_entity_poly.pdbx_strand_id
1 'polypeptide(L)'
;MTHNDLKSLFLGYCRKDSGTPDKQLIGMEYENFVFIPDEDNPEGGFRPLPVDGDSGVFSVLENLVELTKDSADPLEKVFEKDMLLALTSPSGSKITIEPGGQIELSDAPRNSLLEAQNSLQSFLKLLEEAVSGFGGRLLFQGVQPLHSLEALPFFPKNRYRIMFPHMLNTGSLGQWMMKASTGWALIHISEPTRPY
;
A
#
# COMPACT_ATOMS: atom_id res chain seq x y z
N MET A 1 0.15 -20.55 -29.83
CA MET A 1 1.14 -19.53 -29.44
C MET A 1 2.50 -20.21 -29.37
N THR A 2 3.42 -19.81 -30.25
CA THR A 2 4.76 -20.38 -30.38
C THR A 2 5.75 -19.68 -29.43
N HIS A 3 6.95 -20.24 -29.24
CA HIS A 3 8.02 -19.57 -28.50
C HIS A 3 8.34 -18.17 -29.07
N ASN A 4 8.30 -18.04 -30.40
CA ASN A 4 8.54 -16.76 -31.07
C ASN A 4 7.40 -15.76 -30.81
N ASP A 5 6.15 -16.22 -30.74
CA ASP A 5 5.01 -15.36 -30.42
C ASP A 5 5.14 -14.79 -29.00
N LEU A 6 5.52 -15.64 -28.03
CA LEU A 6 5.76 -15.22 -26.63
C LEU A 6 6.93 -14.24 -26.52
N LYS A 7 8.03 -14.50 -27.22
CA LYS A 7 9.20 -13.61 -27.24
C LYS A 7 8.83 -12.25 -27.84
N SER A 8 8.10 -12.24 -28.94
CA SER A 8 7.63 -11.00 -29.59
C SER A 8 6.66 -10.23 -28.69
N LEU A 9 5.75 -10.92 -27.99
CA LEU A 9 4.85 -10.30 -27.03
C LEU A 9 5.63 -9.65 -25.88
N PHE A 10 6.57 -10.38 -25.28
CA PHE A 10 7.41 -9.88 -24.18
C PHE A 10 8.25 -8.67 -24.61
N LEU A 11 8.94 -8.77 -25.76
CA LEU A 11 9.73 -7.66 -26.28
C LEU A 11 8.86 -6.47 -26.67
N GLY A 12 7.70 -6.71 -27.28
CA GLY A 12 6.76 -5.65 -27.66
C GLY A 12 6.20 -4.90 -26.45
N TYR A 13 5.94 -5.59 -25.34
CA TYR A 13 5.48 -4.96 -24.10
C TYR A 13 6.63 -4.22 -23.39
N CYS A 14 7.76 -4.89 -23.15
CA CYS A 14 8.87 -4.32 -22.37
C CYS A 14 9.68 -3.24 -23.11
N ARG A 15 9.74 -3.27 -24.45
CA ARG A 15 10.48 -2.26 -25.22
C ARG A 15 9.64 -1.06 -25.66
N LYS A 16 8.32 -1.10 -25.48
CA LYS A 16 7.46 0.02 -25.90
C LYS A 16 7.90 1.36 -25.29
N ASP A 17 8.46 1.28 -24.09
CA ASP A 17 8.87 2.43 -23.30
C ASP A 17 10.41 2.55 -23.20
N SER A 18 11.16 1.78 -24.00
CA SER A 18 12.61 1.88 -24.05
C SER A 18 13.04 3.03 -24.96
N GLY A 19 13.58 4.11 -24.38
CA GLY A 19 14.05 5.29 -25.11
C GLY A 19 14.48 6.42 -24.17
N THR A 20 14.92 7.54 -24.74
CA THR A 20 15.13 8.78 -23.97
C THR A 20 13.75 9.36 -23.64
N PRO A 21 13.38 9.52 -22.36
CA PRO A 21 12.08 10.05 -22.00
C PRO A 21 11.96 11.53 -22.34
N ASP A 22 10.76 11.97 -22.74
CA ASP A 22 10.43 13.39 -22.88
C ASP A 22 10.27 14.07 -21.52
N LYS A 23 9.84 13.30 -20.52
CA LYS A 23 9.70 13.72 -19.12
C LYS A 23 10.17 12.65 -18.17
N GLN A 24 10.95 13.07 -17.18
CA GLN A 24 11.34 12.25 -16.05
C GLN A 24 10.52 12.68 -14.84
N LEU A 25 9.76 11.75 -14.29
CA LEU A 25 8.94 11.91 -13.11
C LEU A 25 9.49 11.03 -11.98
N ILE A 26 8.97 11.24 -10.79
CA ILE A 26 9.31 10.47 -9.59
C ILE A 26 8.04 9.76 -9.14
N GLY A 27 8.08 8.43 -9.14
CA GLY A 27 7.12 7.58 -8.44
C GLY A 27 7.59 7.33 -7.01
N MET A 28 6.65 7.27 -6.09
CA MET A 28 6.92 6.98 -4.69
C MET A 28 5.95 5.94 -4.17
N GLU A 29 6.47 4.94 -3.47
CA GLU A 29 5.69 3.99 -2.71
C GLU A 29 6.11 4.04 -1.24
N TYR A 30 5.14 3.93 -0.35
CA TYR A 30 5.35 4.01 1.09
C TYR A 30 4.36 3.14 1.84
N GLU A 31 4.87 2.30 2.74
CA GLU A 31 4.04 1.43 3.59
C GLU A 31 4.22 1.79 5.07
N ASN A 32 3.14 1.65 5.85
CA ASN A 32 3.16 1.87 7.28
C ASN A 32 2.32 0.84 8.05
N PHE A 33 2.74 0.50 9.26
CA PHE A 33 1.91 -0.26 10.18
C PHE A 33 1.07 0.65 11.06
N VAL A 34 -0.20 0.31 11.24
CA VAL A 34 -1.05 0.91 12.26
C VAL A 34 -1.16 -0.02 13.45
N PHE A 35 -0.99 0.56 14.63
CA PHE A 35 -1.12 -0.10 15.92
C PHE A 35 -2.16 0.62 16.76
N ILE A 36 -2.96 -0.12 17.51
CA ILE A 36 -4.03 0.42 18.35
C ILE A 36 -3.85 -0.03 19.80
N PRO A 37 -4.41 0.70 20.79
CA PRO A 37 -4.35 0.29 22.18
C PRO A 37 -4.88 -1.13 22.37
N ASP A 38 -4.18 -1.88 23.22
CA ASP A 38 -4.60 -3.24 23.56
C ASP A 38 -5.60 -3.20 24.72
N GLU A 39 -6.89 -3.30 24.41
CA GLU A 39 -7.96 -3.28 25.40
C GLU A 39 -7.94 -4.50 26.33
N ASP A 40 -7.38 -5.62 25.86
CA ASP A 40 -7.22 -6.85 26.65
C ASP A 40 -5.99 -6.78 27.58
N ASN A 41 -5.14 -5.76 27.41
CA ASN A 41 -4.00 -5.47 28.29
C ASN A 41 -3.94 -3.99 28.71
N PRO A 42 -4.80 -3.57 29.66
CA PRO A 42 -4.92 -2.18 30.09
C PRO A 42 -3.68 -1.61 30.79
N GLU A 43 -2.80 -2.46 31.32
CA GLU A 43 -1.55 -2.05 31.98
C GLU A 43 -0.47 -1.56 31.00
N GLY A 44 -0.74 -1.66 29.69
CA GLY A 44 0.00 -0.95 28.66
C GLY A 44 0.41 -1.86 27.52
N GLY A 45 -0.10 -1.56 26.33
CA GLY A 45 0.29 -2.26 25.12
C GLY A 45 -0.35 -1.66 23.89
N PHE A 46 0.31 -1.90 22.76
CA PHE A 46 -0.29 -1.71 21.44
C PHE A 46 -0.38 -3.07 20.77
N ARG A 47 -1.47 -3.31 20.06
CA ARG A 47 -1.65 -4.46 19.19
C ARG A 47 -1.74 -4.02 17.73
N PRO A 48 -1.39 -4.90 16.77
CA PRO A 48 -1.58 -4.62 15.35
C PRO A 48 -3.05 -4.29 15.03
N LEU A 49 -3.27 -3.39 14.07
CA LEU A 49 -4.62 -3.07 13.59
C LEU A 49 -5.30 -4.33 13.02
N PRO A 50 -6.48 -4.74 13.52
CA PRO A 50 -7.21 -5.87 12.96
C PRO A 50 -7.76 -5.53 11.57
N VAL A 51 -8.12 -6.55 10.79
CA VAL A 51 -8.74 -6.32 9.47
C VAL A 51 -10.17 -5.78 9.65
N ASP A 52 -10.96 -6.49 10.45
CA ASP A 52 -12.38 -6.23 10.69
C ASP A 52 -12.62 -5.45 11.98
N GLY A 53 -13.87 -5.04 12.18
CA GLY A 53 -14.34 -4.34 13.38
C GLY A 53 -14.28 -2.81 13.26
N ASP A 54 -14.88 -2.13 14.23
CA ASP A 54 -15.05 -0.67 14.22
C ASP A 54 -13.70 0.07 14.21
N SER A 55 -12.66 -0.57 14.73
CA SER A 55 -11.26 -0.09 14.77
C SER A 55 -10.35 -0.95 13.89
N GLY A 56 -10.82 -1.33 12.70
CA GLY A 56 -10.09 -2.19 11.76
C GLY A 56 -9.61 -1.48 10.49
N VAL A 57 -8.88 -2.21 9.63
CA VAL A 57 -8.39 -1.74 8.32
C VAL A 57 -9.52 -1.18 7.48
N PHE A 58 -10.68 -1.85 7.43
CA PHE A 58 -11.81 -1.35 6.65
C PHE A 58 -12.30 0.01 7.14
N SER A 59 -12.37 0.22 8.46
CA SER A 59 -12.70 1.53 9.03
C SER A 59 -11.69 2.61 8.65
N VAL A 60 -10.39 2.29 8.56
CA VAL A 60 -9.38 3.25 8.10
C VAL A 60 -9.63 3.69 6.66
N LEU A 61 -9.94 2.74 5.77
CA LEU A 61 -10.26 3.06 4.38
C LEU A 61 -11.52 3.91 4.27
N GLU A 62 -12.56 3.61 5.06
CA GLU A 62 -13.78 4.41 5.13
C GLU A 62 -13.51 5.83 5.65
N ASN A 63 -12.71 5.96 6.70
CA ASN A 63 -12.34 7.26 7.27
C ASN A 63 -11.53 8.09 6.27
N LEU A 64 -10.61 7.50 5.52
CA LEU A 64 -9.85 8.20 4.47
C LEU A 64 -10.74 8.73 3.35
N VAL A 65 -11.76 7.97 2.93
CA VAL A 65 -12.77 8.43 1.96
C VAL A 65 -13.53 9.62 2.53
N GLU A 66 -14.01 9.52 3.77
CA GLU A 66 -14.78 10.58 4.42
C GLU A 66 -13.96 11.87 4.60
N LEU A 67 -12.70 11.76 5.03
CA LEU A 67 -11.79 12.90 5.23
C LEU A 67 -11.44 13.63 3.93
N THR A 68 -11.49 12.94 2.78
CA THR A 68 -11.08 13.51 1.49
C THR A 68 -12.25 13.86 0.57
N LYS A 69 -13.50 13.56 0.96
CA LYS A 69 -14.69 13.70 0.09
C LYS A 69 -14.89 15.11 -0.50
N ASP A 70 -14.55 16.15 0.26
CA ASP A 70 -14.71 17.56 -0.11
C ASP A 70 -13.38 18.19 -0.58
N SER A 71 -12.34 17.37 -0.74
CA SER A 71 -11.02 17.83 -1.19
C SER A 71 -10.96 17.96 -2.72
N ALA A 72 -9.87 18.56 -3.22
CA ALA A 72 -9.64 18.69 -4.66
C ALA A 72 -9.28 17.36 -5.35
N ASP A 73 -8.93 16.32 -4.59
CA ASP A 73 -8.53 15.00 -5.10
C ASP A 73 -9.08 13.89 -4.18
N PRO A 74 -10.41 13.67 -4.18
CA PRO A 74 -11.06 12.77 -3.25
C PRO A 74 -10.66 11.31 -3.48
N LEU A 75 -10.61 10.53 -2.39
CA LEU A 75 -10.37 9.09 -2.46
C LEU A 75 -11.67 8.34 -2.77
N GLU A 76 -11.61 7.47 -3.77
CA GLU A 76 -12.71 6.64 -4.24
C GLU A 76 -12.45 5.16 -3.94
N LYS A 77 -13.51 4.45 -3.56
CA LYS A 77 -13.43 3.05 -3.16
C LYS A 77 -13.22 2.12 -4.35
N VAL A 78 -12.31 1.16 -4.20
CA VAL A 78 -12.07 0.09 -5.17
C VAL A 78 -12.40 -1.27 -4.55
N PHE A 79 -13.33 -1.98 -5.17
CA PHE A 79 -13.83 -3.28 -4.70
C PHE A 79 -13.34 -4.43 -5.57
N GLU A 80 -13.05 -5.57 -4.94
CA GLU A 80 -13.01 -6.88 -5.61
C GLU A 80 -14.18 -7.70 -5.09
N LYS A 81 -15.16 -7.96 -5.98
CA LYS A 81 -16.49 -8.45 -5.59
C LYS A 81 -17.09 -7.47 -4.57
N ASP A 82 -17.34 -7.90 -3.34
CA ASP A 82 -17.97 -7.09 -2.30
C ASP A 82 -16.98 -6.56 -1.24
N MET A 83 -15.68 -6.86 -1.39
CA MET A 83 -14.66 -6.47 -0.41
C MET A 83 -13.93 -5.20 -0.86
N LEU A 84 -13.92 -4.19 0.01
CA LEU A 84 -13.14 -2.96 -0.18
C LEU A 84 -11.64 -3.30 -0.11
N LEU A 85 -10.92 -3.13 -1.22
CA LEU A 85 -9.51 -3.55 -1.31
C LEU A 85 -8.50 -2.41 -1.25
N ALA A 86 -8.91 -1.26 -1.74
CA ALA A 86 -8.04 -0.14 -2.03
C ALA A 86 -8.87 1.12 -2.20
N LEU A 87 -8.17 2.25 -2.22
CA LEU A 87 -8.69 3.54 -2.65
C LEU A 87 -7.87 4.03 -3.85
N THR A 88 -8.48 4.86 -4.68
CA THR A 88 -7.82 5.54 -5.79
C THR A 88 -8.23 7.01 -5.78
N SER A 89 -7.36 7.91 -6.21
CA SER A 89 -7.72 9.30 -6.46
C SER A 89 -7.74 9.61 -7.96
N PRO A 90 -8.48 10.65 -8.40
CA PRO A 90 -8.44 11.15 -9.78
C PRO A 90 -7.05 11.51 -10.29
N SER A 91 -6.16 12.00 -9.41
CA SER A 91 -4.76 12.29 -9.77
C SER A 91 -3.91 11.04 -10.04
N GLY A 92 -4.39 9.86 -9.66
CA GLY A 92 -3.75 8.57 -9.94
C GLY A 92 -3.06 7.93 -8.75
N SER A 93 -3.10 8.54 -7.56
CA SER A 93 -2.60 7.92 -6.32
C SER A 93 -3.51 6.76 -5.91
N LYS A 94 -2.94 5.75 -5.28
CA LYS A 94 -3.64 4.57 -4.78
C LYS A 94 -3.24 4.28 -3.36
N ILE A 95 -4.21 3.88 -2.55
CA ILE A 95 -3.98 3.36 -1.22
C ILE A 95 -4.36 1.88 -1.23
N THR A 96 -3.44 1.00 -0.87
CA THR A 96 -3.71 -0.44 -0.87
C THR A 96 -3.29 -1.09 0.44
N ILE A 97 -3.79 -2.32 0.66
CA ILE A 97 -3.49 -3.09 1.86
C ILE A 97 -2.60 -4.29 1.52
N GLU A 98 -1.50 -4.38 2.27
CA GLU A 98 -0.52 -5.46 2.24
C GLU A 98 -0.95 -6.64 3.14
N PRO A 99 -0.33 -7.84 3.01
CA PRO A 99 -0.84 -9.05 3.66
C PRO A 99 -0.97 -8.96 5.19
N GLY A 100 -0.09 -8.20 5.85
CA GLY A 100 -0.10 -7.94 7.28
C GLY A 100 -0.95 -6.75 7.71
N GLY A 101 -1.84 -6.24 6.85
CA GLY A 101 -2.67 -5.08 7.14
C GLY A 101 -1.92 -3.75 7.07
N GLN A 102 -0.69 -3.73 6.56
CA GLN A 102 0.05 -2.50 6.32
C GLN A 102 -0.68 -1.68 5.26
N ILE A 103 -0.67 -0.36 5.45
CA ILE A 103 -1.32 0.59 4.55
C ILE A 103 -0.25 1.19 3.66
N GLU A 104 -0.41 0.97 2.36
CA GLU A 104 0.50 1.42 1.33
C GLU A 104 -0.09 2.63 0.60
N LEU A 105 0.74 3.65 0.36
CA LEU A 105 0.54 4.67 -0.66
C LEU A 105 1.40 4.33 -1.87
N SER A 106 0.77 4.17 -3.03
CA SER A 106 1.42 4.27 -4.34
C SER A 106 1.02 5.60 -4.95
N ASP A 107 1.91 6.59 -4.90
CA ASP A 107 1.59 7.98 -5.22
C ASP A 107 1.55 8.24 -6.74
N ALA A 108 0.75 9.23 -7.14
CA ALA A 108 0.75 9.76 -8.49
C ALA A 108 2.17 10.25 -8.86
N PRO A 109 2.62 10.04 -10.11
CA PRO A 109 3.92 10.52 -10.57
C PRO A 109 4.11 12.03 -10.33
N ARG A 110 5.21 12.43 -9.70
CA ARG A 110 5.53 13.81 -9.34
C ARG A 110 6.66 14.38 -10.19
N ASN A 111 6.69 15.71 -10.37
CA ASN A 111 7.74 16.36 -11.17
C ASN A 111 9.03 16.61 -10.37
N SER A 112 8.96 16.57 -9.04
CA SER A 112 10.08 16.88 -8.17
C SER A 112 10.03 16.11 -6.86
N LEU A 113 11.19 15.99 -6.21
CA LEU A 113 11.29 15.38 -4.88
C LEU A 113 10.49 16.17 -3.83
N LEU A 114 10.42 17.50 -3.97
CA LEU A 114 9.64 18.35 -3.08
C LEU A 114 8.14 18.06 -3.19
N GLU A 115 7.63 17.86 -4.40
CA GLU A 115 6.23 17.43 -4.61
C GLU A 115 5.96 16.06 -3.98
N ALA A 116 6.87 15.09 -4.17
CA ALA A 116 6.75 13.76 -3.56
C ALA A 116 6.79 13.84 -2.02
N GLN A 117 7.66 14.66 -1.45
CA GLN A 117 7.73 14.90 0.00
C GLN A 117 6.43 15.51 0.52
N ASN A 118 5.89 16.54 -0.15
CA ASN A 118 4.64 17.19 0.26
C ASN A 118 3.45 16.23 0.19
N SER A 119 3.43 15.38 -0.85
CA SER A 119 2.43 14.32 -0.99
C SER A 119 2.50 13.31 0.17
N LEU A 120 3.71 12.79 0.47
CA LEU A 120 3.91 11.88 1.59
C LEU A 120 3.45 12.49 2.93
N GLN A 121 3.82 13.75 3.19
CA GLN A 121 3.42 14.44 4.41
C GLN A 121 1.90 14.62 4.49
N SER A 122 1.24 14.88 3.37
CA SER A 122 -0.22 15.01 3.32
C SER A 122 -0.90 13.68 3.59
N PHE A 123 -0.40 12.59 2.97
CA PHE A 123 -0.88 11.24 3.23
C PHE A 123 -0.69 10.81 4.69
N LEU A 124 0.49 11.06 5.28
CA LEU A 124 0.75 10.73 6.69
C LEU A 124 -0.21 11.44 7.64
N LYS A 125 -0.48 12.73 7.40
CA LYS A 125 -1.46 13.49 8.20
C LYS A 125 -2.88 12.91 8.07
N LEU A 126 -3.31 12.62 6.83
CA LEU A 126 -4.60 11.98 6.58
C LEU A 126 -4.71 10.63 7.27
N LEU A 127 -3.64 9.84 7.22
CA LEU A 127 -3.61 8.52 7.85
C LEU A 127 -3.64 8.61 9.37
N GLU A 128 -2.89 9.54 9.97
CA GLU A 128 -2.94 9.83 11.41
C GLU A 128 -4.35 10.25 11.84
N GLU A 129 -5.01 11.12 11.08
CA GLU A 129 -6.37 11.57 11.36
C GLU A 129 -7.38 10.41 11.23
N ALA A 130 -7.25 9.59 10.18
CA ALA A 130 -8.12 8.44 9.93
C ALA A 130 -8.06 7.37 11.02
N VAL A 131 -6.95 7.27 11.76
CA VAL A 131 -6.80 6.29 12.86
C VAL A 131 -7.01 6.90 14.25
N SER A 132 -7.06 8.23 14.35
CA SER A 132 -7.07 8.96 15.63
C SER A 132 -8.28 8.64 16.51
N GLY A 133 -9.46 8.45 15.89
CA GLY A 133 -10.74 8.23 16.57
C GLY A 133 -10.79 6.99 17.47
N PHE A 134 -9.96 5.99 17.19
CA PHE A 134 -9.82 4.77 18.00
C PHE A 134 -8.42 4.62 18.61
N GLY A 135 -7.67 5.73 18.71
CA GLY A 135 -6.37 5.76 19.36
C GLY A 135 -5.23 5.12 18.55
N GLY A 136 -5.42 4.90 17.25
CA GLY A 136 -4.39 4.32 16.40
C GLY A 136 -3.14 5.19 16.30
N ARG A 137 -2.00 4.52 16.08
CA ARG A 137 -0.67 5.11 15.97
C ARG A 137 0.07 4.48 14.81
N LEU A 138 0.81 5.31 14.08
CA LEU A 138 1.68 4.89 12.99
C LEU A 138 3.02 4.39 13.55
N LEU A 139 3.52 3.30 12.99
CA LEU A 139 4.86 2.78 13.32
C LEU A 139 5.78 2.90 12.11
N PHE A 140 6.72 3.84 12.22
CA PHE A 140 7.72 4.13 11.20
C PHE A 140 8.95 3.20 11.32
N GLN A 141 8.76 1.91 11.04
CA GLN A 141 9.81 0.88 11.07
C GLN A 141 9.67 -0.06 9.90
N GLY A 142 10.77 -0.42 9.24
CA GLY A 142 10.77 -1.36 8.11
C GLY A 142 10.44 -2.81 8.49
N VAL A 143 10.55 -3.16 9.77
CA VAL A 143 10.09 -4.43 10.34
C VAL A 143 9.48 -4.15 11.71
N GLN A 144 8.32 -4.73 11.99
CA GLN A 144 7.73 -4.62 13.33
C GLN A 144 8.52 -5.48 14.35
N PRO A 145 8.94 -4.94 15.50
CA PRO A 145 9.81 -5.66 16.43
C PRO A 145 9.07 -6.32 17.62
N LEU A 146 7.74 -6.25 17.66
CA LEU A 146 6.97 -6.48 18.91
C LEU A 146 6.17 -7.79 18.90
N HIS A 147 5.58 -8.14 17.76
CA HIS A 147 4.56 -9.19 17.68
C HIS A 147 5.06 -10.41 16.92
N SER A 148 4.53 -11.58 17.24
CA SER A 148 4.80 -12.79 16.48
C SER A 148 4.05 -12.76 15.14
N LEU A 149 4.45 -13.64 14.22
CA LEU A 149 3.80 -13.79 12.93
C LEU A 149 2.31 -14.12 13.05
N GLU A 150 1.93 -14.92 14.05
CA GLU A 150 0.56 -15.35 14.31
C GLU A 150 -0.31 -14.21 14.84
N ALA A 151 0.26 -13.31 15.63
CA ALA A 151 -0.43 -12.16 16.20
C ALA A 151 -0.72 -11.05 15.17
N LEU A 152 0.05 -11.00 14.08
CA LEU A 152 -0.19 -10.05 12.99
C LEU A 152 -1.48 -10.41 12.23
N PRO A 153 -2.26 -9.42 11.75
CA PRO A 153 -3.48 -9.67 11.00
C PRO A 153 -3.14 -10.26 9.63
N PHE A 154 -4.12 -10.89 8.98
CA PHE A 154 -3.96 -11.38 7.61
C PHE A 154 -5.07 -10.84 6.71
N PHE A 155 -4.72 -9.90 5.83
CA PHE A 155 -5.70 -9.27 4.95
C PHE A 155 -6.22 -10.28 3.90
N PRO A 156 -7.54 -10.53 3.79
CA PRO A 156 -8.08 -11.71 3.12
C PRO A 156 -8.16 -11.61 1.58
N LYS A 157 -7.22 -10.93 0.91
CA LYS A 157 -7.10 -10.89 -0.55
C LYS A 157 -6.82 -12.29 -1.14
N ASN A 158 -7.47 -12.60 -2.26
CA ASN A 158 -7.33 -13.91 -2.91
C ASN A 158 -5.88 -14.26 -3.25
N ARG A 159 -5.11 -13.30 -3.78
CA ARG A 159 -3.69 -13.51 -4.11
C ARG A 159 -2.85 -13.87 -2.87
N TYR A 160 -3.16 -13.28 -1.70
CA TYR A 160 -2.42 -13.54 -0.46
C TYR A 160 -2.70 -14.94 0.07
N ARG A 161 -3.94 -15.44 -0.04
CA ARG A 161 -4.31 -16.81 0.35
C ARG A 161 -3.55 -17.88 -0.42
N ILE A 162 -3.13 -17.58 -1.65
CA ILE A 162 -2.30 -18.47 -2.47
C ILE A 162 -0.82 -18.30 -2.11
N MET A 163 -0.36 -17.05 -2.00
CA MET A 163 1.05 -16.74 -1.81
C MET A 163 1.57 -17.11 -0.41
N PHE A 164 0.79 -16.86 0.65
CA PHE A 164 1.19 -17.08 2.03
C PHE A 164 1.58 -18.54 2.36
N PRO A 165 0.80 -19.58 2.00
CA PRO A 165 1.24 -20.97 2.18
C PRO A 165 2.38 -21.34 1.23
N HIS A 166 2.44 -20.75 0.03
CA HIS A 166 3.52 -21.03 -0.92
C HIS A 166 4.89 -20.58 -0.39
N MET A 167 4.95 -19.49 0.37
CA MET A 167 6.20 -18.95 0.94
C MET A 167 6.96 -19.96 1.82
N LEU A 168 6.26 -20.94 2.43
CA LEU A 168 6.88 -22.01 3.21
C LEU A 168 7.78 -22.92 2.35
N ASN A 169 7.55 -22.98 1.04
CA ASN A 169 8.31 -23.80 0.11
C ASN A 169 9.55 -23.10 -0.45
N THR A 170 9.63 -21.77 -0.32
CA THR A 170 10.68 -20.95 -0.95
C THR A 170 11.69 -20.37 0.04
N GLY A 171 11.45 -20.50 1.35
CA GLY A 171 12.36 -20.07 2.40
C GLY A 171 11.70 -19.95 3.77
N SER A 172 12.45 -19.50 4.78
CA SER A 172 11.96 -19.39 6.17
C SER A 172 11.35 -18.03 6.51
N LEU A 173 11.61 -16.99 5.71
CA LEU A 173 11.24 -15.60 6.03
C LEU A 173 10.15 -15.01 5.12
N GLY A 174 9.64 -15.76 4.13
CA GLY A 174 8.67 -15.24 3.17
C GLY A 174 7.35 -14.79 3.82
N GLN A 175 6.85 -15.54 4.81
CA GLN A 175 5.65 -15.15 5.56
C GLN A 175 5.89 -13.93 6.46
N TRP A 176 7.10 -13.81 7.01
CA TRP A 176 7.51 -12.62 7.78
C TRP A 176 7.58 -11.39 6.88
N MET A 177 8.19 -11.48 5.71
CA MET A 177 8.19 -10.39 4.73
C MET A 177 6.76 -9.95 4.39
N MET A 178 5.85 -10.90 4.14
CA MET A 178 4.47 -10.56 3.80
C MET A 178 3.72 -9.80 4.92
N LYS A 179 3.91 -10.18 6.19
CA LYS A 179 3.08 -9.66 7.29
C LYS A 179 3.78 -8.63 8.19
N ALA A 180 5.10 -8.62 8.20
CA ALA A 180 5.90 -8.00 9.26
C ALA A 180 6.93 -7.00 8.76
N SER A 181 7.01 -6.73 7.45
CA SER A 181 7.81 -5.62 6.90
C SER A 181 6.97 -4.51 6.30
N THR A 182 7.59 -3.33 6.19
CA THR A 182 7.14 -2.20 5.37
C THR A 182 8.30 -1.69 4.51
N GLY A 183 7.97 -1.07 3.38
CA GLY A 183 8.93 -0.46 2.47
C GLY A 183 8.74 1.05 2.25
N TRP A 184 9.80 1.67 1.75
CA TRP A 184 9.72 2.96 1.05
C TRP A 184 10.57 2.87 -0.21
N ALA A 185 10.02 3.32 -1.33
CA ALA A 185 10.70 3.30 -2.61
C ALA A 185 10.50 4.63 -3.35
N LEU A 186 11.58 5.10 -3.99
CA LEU A 186 11.52 6.14 -5.02
C LEU A 186 11.98 5.53 -6.35
N ILE A 187 11.21 5.76 -7.38
CA ILE A 187 11.41 5.17 -8.70
C ILE A 187 11.39 6.30 -9.73
N HIS A 188 12.37 6.31 -10.63
CA HIS A 188 12.32 7.20 -11.79
C HIS A 188 11.30 6.66 -12.80
N ILE A 189 10.30 7.47 -13.12
CA ILE A 189 9.28 7.17 -14.11
C ILE A 189 9.62 7.94 -15.39
N SER A 190 9.75 7.19 -16.48
CA SER A 190 9.97 7.72 -17.82
C SER A 190 8.66 7.68 -18.58
N GLU A 191 8.11 8.83 -18.97
CA GLU A 191 7.03 8.85 -19.96
C GLU A 191 7.64 8.76 -21.37
N PRO A 192 7.28 7.73 -22.17
CA PRO A 192 7.75 7.62 -23.54
C PRO A 192 7.16 8.72 -24.41
N THR A 193 7.89 9.07 -25.46
CA THR A 193 7.40 9.90 -26.57
C THR A 193 6.09 9.31 -27.10
N ARG A 194 4.97 10.03 -26.98
CA ARG A 194 3.77 9.67 -27.75
C ARG A 194 4.05 10.01 -29.22
N PRO A 195 4.02 9.06 -30.16
CA PRO A 195 4.04 9.43 -31.56
C PRO A 195 2.79 10.26 -31.86
N TYR A 196 3.01 11.46 -32.43
CA TYR A 196 1.96 12.33 -32.97
C TYR A 196 1.19 11.66 -34.10
#